data_AF-A0A101NSM0-F1
#
_entry.id   AF-A0A101NSM0-F1
#
_cell.length_a   1.000
_cell.length_b   1.000
_cell.length_c   1.000
_cell.angle_alpha   90.00
_cell.angle_beta   90.00
_cell.angle_gamma   90.00
#
_symmetry.space_group_name_H-M   'P 1'
#
loop_
_entity.id
_entity.type
_entity.pdbx_description
1 polymer ?
#
loop_
_entity_poly.entity_id
_entity_poly.type
_entity_poly.pdbx_seq_one_letter_code
_entity_poly.pdbx_strand_id
1 'polypeptide(L)'
;MSDTSGIPGRRRAVVAVLATLGLAVTAATAATLPASASAPTPPSGWTQVFLDDFNGSAGSGVNTSNWQYDTGTSYPGGPADWGTGEVETMTSGTNNVSLDGNGNLHITPLRDSAGNWTSGRIETTRTDFQPPAGGKLRVEARLQMPNVTGTAAEGYWPAFWMLGAPYRGNYQNWPGVGELDVMENVQGLNKVWATMHCGTNPGGPCNETTGIGNSTACPGTTCQSGFHTYTMEWDRSVSPEAIRFYVDGVNYHTVTAGQVDAATWANATSHGFFVILNVAMGGAFPAAFGGGPTGATESGHPMVVDYVQVLQSSGSGTTPPPSGNRDAYSAIQAESYDSQSGVSTESTTDTGGGQDLGSLANGDWALYKGVDFGSTAATQFHARVASGAAGGVSGLVEVRLDSRSNAPVGSFALADTGGWQTWKTIPANISPVTGTHDVYLTFTSGQPADFVNVNWFDFGH
;
A
#
# COMPACT_ATOMS: atom_id res chain seq x y z
N MET A 1 -44.23 84.89 35.73
CA MET A 1 -44.64 84.82 37.14
C MET A 1 -44.01 83.56 37.72
N SER A 2 -43.15 83.80 38.70
CA SER A 2 -42.63 82.95 39.78
C SER A 2 -42.35 81.46 39.56
N ASP A 3 -41.07 81.18 39.83
CA ASP A 3 -40.38 79.90 40.06
C ASP A 3 -41.06 78.92 41.01
N THR A 4 -40.71 77.63 40.86
CA THR A 4 -40.02 76.79 41.87
C THR A 4 -39.71 75.42 41.24
N SER A 5 -38.45 75.09 40.92
CA SER A 5 -37.38 74.58 41.81
C SER A 5 -37.43 73.06 42.06
N GLY A 6 -36.39 72.33 41.59
CA GLY A 6 -35.97 71.05 42.20
C GLY A 6 -35.37 69.99 41.24
N ILE A 7 -34.05 70.04 41.02
CA ILE A 7 -33.18 69.03 40.37
C ILE A 7 -32.37 68.31 41.50
N PRO A 8 -31.50 67.27 41.34
CA PRO A 8 -31.33 66.15 40.37
C PRO A 8 -31.13 64.75 41.02
N GLY A 9 -31.25 63.69 40.20
CA GLY A 9 -30.57 62.41 40.41
C GLY A 9 -29.73 62.01 39.21
N ARG A 10 -28.40 62.14 39.32
CA ARG A 10 -27.40 61.83 38.29
C ARG A 10 -27.44 60.35 37.86
N ARG A 11 -27.47 60.07 36.55
CA ARG A 11 -26.80 58.90 35.96
C ARG A 11 -26.05 59.30 34.70
N ARG A 12 -24.75 59.00 34.72
CA ARG A 12 -23.77 59.24 33.67
C ARG A 12 -24.06 58.34 32.47
N ALA A 13 -23.95 58.93 31.28
CA ALA A 13 -23.90 58.24 30.01
C ALA A 13 -22.67 57.31 29.96
N VAL A 14 -22.88 56.07 29.55
CA VAL A 14 -21.83 55.22 29.00
C VAL A 14 -22.26 54.86 27.59
N VAL A 15 -21.44 55.30 26.64
CA VAL A 15 -21.50 54.99 25.22
C VAL A 15 -21.24 53.49 25.05
N ALA A 16 -22.21 52.75 24.54
CA ALA A 16 -22.03 51.37 24.13
C ALA A 16 -21.67 51.33 22.64
N VAL A 17 -20.44 50.89 22.36
CA VAL A 17 -19.94 50.58 21.01
C VAL A 17 -20.65 49.33 20.51
N LEU A 18 -21.35 49.46 19.38
CA LEU A 18 -21.93 48.35 18.63
C LEU A 18 -20.81 47.58 17.93
N ALA A 19 -20.42 46.43 18.49
CA ALA A 19 -19.65 45.41 17.79
C ALA A 19 -20.64 44.46 17.08
N THR A 20 -20.74 44.58 15.77
CA THR A 20 -21.45 43.62 14.92
C THR A 20 -20.62 42.34 14.80
N LEU A 21 -20.93 41.33 15.62
CA LEU A 21 -20.52 39.95 15.31
C LEU A 21 -21.37 39.44 14.15
N GLY A 22 -20.78 39.33 12.97
CA GLY A 22 -21.34 38.53 11.89
C GLY A 22 -21.26 37.05 12.27
N LEU A 23 -22.40 36.42 12.55
CA LEU A 23 -22.50 34.96 12.52
C LEU A 23 -22.39 34.52 11.06
N ALA A 24 -21.20 34.08 10.66
CA ALA A 24 -21.06 33.20 9.51
C ALA A 24 -21.63 31.84 9.90
N VAL A 25 -22.87 31.57 9.53
CA VAL A 25 -23.41 30.21 9.51
C VAL A 25 -22.69 29.50 8.35
N THR A 26 -21.59 28.82 8.64
CA THR A 26 -21.05 27.81 7.74
C THR A 26 -22.03 26.64 7.78
N ALA A 27 -22.96 26.63 6.82
CA ALA A 27 -23.70 25.43 6.49
C ALA A 27 -22.67 24.39 6.05
N ALA A 28 -22.29 23.49 6.95
CA ALA A 28 -21.59 22.27 6.61
C ALA A 28 -22.58 21.44 5.80
N THR A 29 -22.58 21.63 4.49
CA THR A 29 -23.08 20.61 3.58
C THR A 29 -22.20 19.39 3.82
N ALA A 30 -22.72 18.42 4.56
CA ALA A 30 -22.21 17.06 4.53
C ALA A 30 -22.25 16.65 3.06
N ALA A 31 -21.10 16.70 2.39
CA ALA A 31 -20.97 16.16 1.06
C ALA A 31 -21.15 14.65 1.21
N THR A 32 -22.35 14.15 0.93
CA THR A 32 -22.55 12.74 0.67
C THR A 32 -21.75 12.44 -0.59
N LEU A 33 -20.57 11.84 -0.42
CA LEU A 33 -19.78 11.35 -1.54
C LEU A 33 -20.68 10.39 -2.34
N PRO A 34 -20.86 10.59 -3.65
CA PRO A 34 -21.68 9.69 -4.45
C PRO A 34 -21.06 8.29 -4.49
N ALA A 35 -21.93 7.27 -4.44
CA ALA A 35 -21.61 5.85 -4.53
C ALA A 35 -21.18 5.45 -5.95
N SER A 36 -20.04 5.97 -6.39
CA SER A 36 -19.31 5.61 -7.61
C SER A 36 -17.84 5.99 -7.44
N ALA A 37 -17.28 5.74 -6.25
CA ALA A 37 -15.91 6.11 -5.95
C ALA A 37 -15.00 5.02 -6.52
N SER A 38 -14.41 5.25 -7.70
CA SER A 38 -13.21 4.50 -8.07
C SER A 38 -12.17 4.68 -6.98
N ALA A 39 -11.37 3.64 -6.69
CA ALA A 39 -10.30 3.72 -5.73
C ALA A 39 -9.45 4.97 -5.96
N PRO A 40 -9.00 5.63 -4.89
CA PRO A 40 -8.16 6.81 -5.02
C PRO A 40 -6.88 6.47 -5.80
N THR A 41 -6.44 7.42 -6.63
CA THR A 41 -5.15 7.33 -7.31
C THR A 41 -4.05 7.07 -6.28
N PRO A 42 -3.12 6.13 -6.53
CA PRO A 42 -2.00 5.87 -5.63
C PRO A 42 -1.28 7.17 -5.25
N PRO A 43 -0.93 7.38 -3.97
CA PRO A 43 -0.14 8.53 -3.56
C PRO A 43 1.22 8.57 -4.26
N SER A 44 1.83 9.74 -4.35
CA SER A 44 3.19 9.89 -4.91
C SER A 44 4.17 8.91 -4.25
N GLY A 45 4.99 8.22 -5.05
CA GLY A 45 5.94 7.21 -4.58
C GLY A 45 5.34 5.82 -4.36
N TRP A 46 4.04 5.62 -4.64
CA TRP A 46 3.37 4.32 -4.61
C TRP A 46 2.95 3.90 -6.02
N THR A 47 3.10 2.62 -6.32
CA THR A 47 2.65 1.98 -7.56
C THR A 47 1.54 1.00 -7.25
N GLN A 48 0.48 1.00 -8.06
CA GLN A 48 -0.61 0.04 -7.93
C GLN A 48 -0.16 -1.35 -8.39
N VAL A 49 -0.30 -2.33 -7.50
CA VAL A 49 0.01 -3.75 -7.75
C VAL A 49 -1.26 -4.52 -8.07
N PHE A 50 -2.36 -4.21 -7.39
CA PHE A 50 -3.66 -4.83 -7.57
C PHE A 50 -4.75 -3.79 -7.26
N LEU A 51 -5.86 -3.89 -7.98
CA LEU A 51 -7.08 -3.15 -7.70
C LEU A 51 -8.28 -3.96 -8.18
N ASP A 52 -9.28 -4.07 -7.31
CA ASP A 52 -10.65 -4.39 -7.71
C ASP A 52 -11.59 -3.33 -7.13
N ASP A 53 -12.20 -2.54 -8.02
CA ASP A 53 -13.20 -1.49 -7.71
C ASP A 53 -14.64 -2.05 -7.74
N PHE A 54 -14.80 -3.38 -7.86
CA PHE A 54 -16.10 -4.07 -7.82
C PHE A 54 -17.18 -3.51 -8.77
N ASN A 55 -16.75 -2.92 -9.88
CA ASN A 55 -17.62 -2.43 -10.93
C ASN A 55 -18.25 -3.59 -11.70
N GLY A 56 -19.57 -3.57 -11.84
CA GLY A 56 -20.32 -4.56 -12.60
C GLY A 56 -21.82 -4.40 -12.44
N SER A 57 -22.61 -5.23 -13.11
CA SER A 57 -24.07 -5.18 -13.03
C SER A 57 -24.58 -5.66 -11.66
N ALA A 58 -25.64 -5.04 -11.14
CA ALA A 58 -26.28 -5.49 -9.92
C ALA A 58 -26.65 -6.99 -9.98
N GLY A 59 -26.29 -7.74 -8.94
CA GLY A 59 -26.55 -9.17 -8.80
C GLY A 59 -25.57 -10.09 -9.54
N SER A 60 -24.56 -9.57 -10.25
CA SER A 60 -23.48 -10.41 -10.79
C SER A 60 -22.48 -10.83 -9.70
N GLY A 61 -21.76 -11.92 -9.92
CA GLY A 61 -20.64 -12.33 -9.06
C GLY A 61 -19.40 -11.46 -9.24
N VAL A 62 -18.35 -11.76 -8.46
CA VAL A 62 -17.04 -11.09 -8.56
C VAL A 62 -16.28 -11.50 -9.82
N ASN A 63 -15.30 -10.71 -10.21
CA ASN A 63 -14.39 -11.08 -11.30
C ASN A 63 -13.50 -12.26 -10.88
N THR A 64 -13.75 -13.44 -11.46
CA THR A 64 -13.02 -14.66 -11.10
C THR A 64 -11.60 -14.74 -11.64
N SER A 65 -11.13 -13.75 -12.42
CA SER A 65 -9.68 -13.61 -12.66
C SER A 65 -8.96 -13.09 -11.42
N ASN A 66 -9.65 -12.30 -10.60
CA ASN A 66 -9.12 -11.66 -9.39
C ASN A 66 -9.43 -12.48 -8.14
N TRP A 67 -10.59 -13.15 -8.10
CA TRP A 67 -11.12 -13.80 -6.92
C TRP A 67 -11.47 -15.28 -7.14
N GLN A 68 -11.27 -16.09 -6.11
CA GLN A 68 -11.76 -17.46 -6.01
C GLN A 68 -12.72 -17.57 -4.83
N TYR A 69 -13.71 -18.45 -4.95
CA TYR A 69 -14.70 -18.70 -3.91
C TYR A 69 -14.25 -19.85 -3.02
N ASP A 70 -14.28 -19.62 -1.72
CA ASP A 70 -14.24 -20.67 -0.73
C ASP A 70 -15.66 -21.14 -0.44
N THR A 71 -15.89 -22.45 -0.48
CA THR A 71 -17.25 -23.01 -0.34
C THR A 71 -17.29 -24.15 0.67
N GLY A 72 -18.43 -24.32 1.33
CA GLY A 72 -18.60 -25.32 2.38
C GLY A 72 -18.28 -24.78 3.77
N THR A 73 -17.89 -25.67 4.67
CA THR A 73 -17.52 -25.35 6.06
C THR A 73 -16.02 -25.53 6.33
N SER A 74 -15.22 -25.78 5.29
CA SER A 74 -13.76 -25.91 5.37
C SER A 74 -13.11 -25.79 3.99
N TYR A 75 -11.81 -25.51 3.96
CA TYR A 75 -11.00 -25.85 2.79
C TYR A 75 -11.02 -27.37 2.53
N PRO A 76 -10.73 -27.82 1.29
CA PRO A 76 -10.51 -29.24 1.02
C PRO A 76 -9.35 -29.81 1.83
N GLY A 77 -9.66 -30.59 2.88
CA GLY A 77 -8.65 -31.15 3.80
C GLY A 77 -8.12 -30.15 4.85
N GLY A 78 -8.75 -28.97 4.96
CA GLY A 78 -8.49 -28.01 6.04
C GLY A 78 -9.27 -28.33 7.32
N PRO A 79 -9.12 -27.48 8.35
CA PRO A 79 -9.88 -27.62 9.59
C PRO A 79 -11.38 -27.47 9.34
N ALA A 80 -12.18 -28.28 10.03
CA ALA A 80 -13.64 -28.17 10.03
C ALA A 80 -14.09 -26.83 10.64
N ASP A 81 -15.27 -26.37 10.23
CA ASP A 81 -15.89 -25.12 10.68
C ASP A 81 -14.90 -23.94 10.61
N TRP A 82 -14.17 -23.92 9.49
CA TRP A 82 -13.06 -23.01 9.17
C TRP A 82 -11.98 -22.85 10.25
N GLY A 83 -11.90 -23.78 11.22
CA GLY A 83 -11.00 -23.73 12.36
C GLY A 83 -11.46 -22.82 13.50
N THR A 84 -12.63 -22.19 13.38
CA THR A 84 -13.13 -21.16 14.32
C THR A 84 -14.41 -21.59 15.04
N GLY A 85 -15.08 -22.64 14.56
CA GLY A 85 -16.39 -23.07 15.06
C GLY A 85 -17.54 -22.20 14.55
N GLU A 86 -17.33 -21.46 13.47
CA GLU A 86 -18.39 -20.75 12.74
C GLU A 86 -19.43 -21.72 12.12
N VAL A 87 -20.65 -21.25 11.88
CA VAL A 87 -21.81 -22.14 11.63
C VAL A 87 -22.42 -22.04 10.24
N GLU A 88 -21.95 -21.10 9.43
CA GLU A 88 -22.40 -20.91 8.06
C GLU A 88 -21.76 -21.90 7.08
N THR A 89 -22.49 -22.17 6.00
CA THR A 89 -21.91 -22.73 4.78
C THR A 89 -21.54 -21.60 3.83
N MET A 90 -20.26 -21.43 3.53
CA MET A 90 -19.81 -20.48 2.51
C MET A 90 -20.27 -20.94 1.12
N THR A 91 -20.73 -20.02 0.28
CA THR A 91 -21.23 -20.33 -1.07
C THR A 91 -20.66 -19.39 -2.13
N SER A 92 -20.72 -19.83 -3.39
CA SER A 92 -20.45 -18.99 -4.57
C SER A 92 -21.71 -18.36 -5.18
N GLY A 93 -22.86 -18.53 -4.53
CA GLY A 93 -24.13 -18.00 -5.01
C GLY A 93 -24.19 -16.48 -4.86
N THR A 94 -24.78 -15.80 -5.85
CA THR A 94 -24.92 -14.34 -5.84
C THR A 94 -25.85 -13.80 -4.76
N ASN A 95 -26.64 -14.68 -4.12
CA ASN A 95 -27.38 -14.37 -2.90
C ASN A 95 -26.43 -14.02 -1.73
N ASN A 96 -25.24 -14.62 -1.68
CA ASN A 96 -24.24 -14.34 -0.65
C ASN A 96 -23.12 -13.43 -1.13
N VAL A 97 -22.69 -13.53 -2.40
CA VAL A 97 -21.59 -12.72 -2.95
C VAL A 97 -21.99 -12.10 -4.28
N SER A 98 -22.33 -10.82 -4.28
CA SER A 98 -22.76 -10.10 -5.49
C SER A 98 -22.29 -8.66 -5.55
N LEU A 99 -22.28 -8.10 -6.75
CA LEU A 99 -22.09 -6.67 -6.98
C LEU A 99 -23.43 -5.94 -6.85
N ASP A 100 -23.41 -4.72 -6.32
CA ASP A 100 -24.62 -3.92 -6.11
C ASP A 100 -25.06 -3.09 -7.33
N GLY A 101 -24.21 -3.01 -8.35
CA GLY A 101 -24.44 -2.18 -9.54
C GLY A 101 -23.92 -0.75 -9.45
N ASN A 102 -23.38 -0.34 -8.30
CA ASN A 102 -22.87 1.01 -8.02
C ASN A 102 -21.38 1.00 -7.63
N GLY A 103 -20.66 -0.08 -7.97
CA GLY A 103 -19.24 -0.22 -7.68
C GLY A 103 -18.94 -0.81 -6.30
N ASN A 104 -19.85 -1.60 -5.72
CA ASN A 104 -19.58 -2.28 -4.45
C ASN A 104 -19.83 -3.78 -4.54
N LEU A 105 -18.99 -4.54 -3.85
CA LEU A 105 -19.22 -5.93 -3.48
C LEU A 105 -20.07 -6.01 -2.21
N HIS A 106 -21.07 -6.88 -2.22
CA HIS A 106 -21.83 -7.30 -1.05
C HIS A 106 -21.47 -8.74 -0.68
N ILE A 107 -21.04 -8.94 0.57
CA ILE A 107 -20.98 -10.25 1.22
C ILE A 107 -22.10 -10.33 2.25
N THR A 108 -23.13 -11.14 1.96
CA THR A 108 -24.41 -11.15 2.68
C THR A 108 -24.65 -12.47 3.40
N PRO A 109 -24.65 -12.49 4.74
CA PRO A 109 -25.10 -13.64 5.50
C PRO A 109 -26.61 -13.86 5.38
N LEU A 110 -27.01 -15.06 5.00
CA LEU A 110 -28.41 -15.45 4.82
C LEU A 110 -28.81 -16.61 5.71
N ARG A 111 -29.97 -16.49 6.36
CA ARG A 111 -30.57 -17.55 7.17
C ARG A 111 -31.82 -18.10 6.49
N ASP A 112 -31.84 -19.40 6.23
CA ASP A 112 -33.01 -20.05 5.64
C ASP A 112 -34.11 -20.33 6.67
N SER A 113 -35.26 -20.83 6.22
CA SER A 113 -36.40 -21.17 7.08
C SER A 113 -36.14 -22.36 8.02
N ALA A 114 -35.15 -23.19 7.72
CA ALA A 114 -34.72 -24.28 8.60
C ALA A 114 -33.71 -23.79 9.66
N GLY A 115 -33.24 -22.55 9.55
CA GLY A 115 -32.32 -21.90 10.45
C GLY A 115 -30.85 -22.07 10.09
N ASN A 116 -30.55 -22.62 8.90
CA ASN A 116 -29.18 -22.76 8.42
C ASN A 116 -28.65 -21.41 7.93
N TRP A 117 -27.38 -21.12 8.22
CA TRP A 117 -26.71 -19.93 7.74
C TRP A 117 -25.87 -20.23 6.49
N THR A 118 -25.87 -19.28 5.56
CA THR A 118 -24.97 -19.23 4.42
C THR A 118 -24.32 -17.86 4.37
N SER A 119 -23.10 -17.78 3.83
CA SER A 119 -22.40 -16.51 3.63
C SER A 119 -21.42 -16.62 2.46
N GLY A 120 -20.57 -15.62 2.31
CA GLY A 120 -19.52 -15.57 1.32
C GLY A 120 -18.14 -15.48 1.94
N ARG A 121 -17.19 -16.19 1.34
CA ARG A 121 -15.75 -16.08 1.57
C ARG A 121 -15.06 -16.12 0.22
N ILE A 122 -14.29 -15.08 -0.09
CA ILE A 122 -13.53 -14.98 -1.33
C ILE A 122 -12.08 -14.68 -1.01
N GLU A 123 -11.19 -15.22 -1.83
CA GLU A 123 -9.76 -14.98 -1.75
C GLU A 123 -9.23 -14.44 -3.07
N THR A 124 -8.16 -13.65 -3.05
CA THR A 124 -7.50 -13.29 -4.30
C THR A 124 -6.90 -14.52 -4.98
N THR A 125 -7.01 -14.62 -6.30
CA THR A 125 -6.29 -15.65 -7.09
C THR A 125 -4.79 -15.52 -6.92
N ARG A 126 -4.30 -14.27 -6.85
CA ARG A 126 -2.92 -13.92 -6.52
C ARG A 126 -2.58 -14.24 -5.07
N THR A 127 -1.34 -14.69 -4.87
CA THR A 127 -0.74 -15.03 -3.57
C THR A 127 0.62 -14.33 -3.37
N ASP A 128 1.00 -13.44 -4.28
CA ASP A 128 2.34 -12.87 -4.38
C ASP A 128 2.48 -11.49 -3.72
N PHE A 129 1.51 -11.06 -2.92
CA PHE A 129 1.58 -9.77 -2.24
C PHE A 129 2.63 -9.78 -1.14
N GLN A 130 3.77 -9.15 -1.40
CA GLN A 130 4.86 -8.95 -0.47
C GLN A 130 5.54 -7.62 -0.80
N PRO A 131 5.93 -6.80 0.20
CA PRO A 131 6.76 -5.63 -0.07
C PRO A 131 8.10 -6.04 -0.71
N PRO A 132 8.58 -5.27 -1.71
CA PRO A 132 9.93 -5.45 -2.21
C PRO A 132 10.95 -5.22 -1.09
N ALA A 133 12.16 -5.79 -1.25
CA ALA A 133 13.23 -5.59 -0.28
C ALA A 133 13.52 -4.09 -0.08
N GLY A 134 13.59 -3.64 1.17
CA GLY A 134 13.78 -2.23 1.51
C GLY A 134 12.56 -1.34 1.25
N GLY A 135 11.49 -1.84 0.64
CA GLY A 135 10.29 -1.10 0.30
C GLY A 135 9.12 -1.34 1.24
N LYS A 136 7.94 -0.92 0.79
CA LYS A 136 6.70 -1.02 1.56
C LYS A 136 5.59 -1.60 0.72
N LEU A 137 4.63 -2.24 1.38
CA LEU A 137 3.38 -2.71 0.80
C LEU A 137 2.25 -2.06 1.60
N ARG A 138 1.21 -1.58 0.91
CA ARG A 138 -0.07 -1.20 1.50
C ARG A 138 -1.13 -2.10 0.93
N VAL A 139 -1.92 -2.72 1.81
CA VAL A 139 -3.11 -3.47 1.46
C VAL A 139 -4.28 -2.79 2.14
N GLU A 140 -5.23 -2.32 1.34
CA GLU A 140 -6.27 -1.41 1.79
C GLU A 140 -7.63 -1.84 1.23
N ALA A 141 -8.67 -1.69 2.04
CA ALA A 141 -10.04 -1.81 1.59
C ALA A 141 -10.88 -0.67 2.16
N ARG A 142 -11.73 -0.08 1.31
CA ARG A 142 -12.80 0.81 1.76
C ARG A 142 -14.09 0.01 1.88
N LEU A 143 -14.61 -0.14 3.09
CA LEU A 143 -15.79 -0.97 3.35
C LEU A 143 -16.66 -0.42 4.46
N GLN A 144 -17.94 -0.78 4.41
CA GLN A 144 -18.91 -0.64 5.49
C GLN A 144 -19.15 -2.02 6.09
N MET A 145 -19.00 -2.15 7.42
CA MET A 145 -19.35 -3.38 8.13
C MET A 145 -20.88 -3.62 8.08
N PRO A 146 -21.38 -4.86 8.25
CA PRO A 146 -22.81 -5.15 8.32
C PRO A 146 -23.55 -4.17 9.22
N ASN A 147 -24.52 -3.44 8.65
CA ASN A 147 -25.24 -2.38 9.35
C ASN A 147 -26.35 -2.93 10.25
N VAL A 148 -25.93 -3.68 11.26
CA VAL A 148 -26.78 -4.33 12.26
C VAL A 148 -26.07 -4.22 13.61
N THR A 149 -26.84 -3.96 14.68
CA THR A 149 -26.28 -3.79 16.04
C THR A 149 -27.18 -4.44 17.09
N GLY A 150 -26.67 -4.57 18.32
CA GLY A 150 -27.44 -5.16 19.43
C GLY A 150 -27.69 -6.66 19.22
N THR A 151 -28.82 -7.16 19.73
CA THR A 151 -29.18 -8.59 19.64
C THR A 151 -29.34 -9.08 18.21
N ALA A 152 -29.70 -8.20 17.28
CA ALA A 152 -29.82 -8.51 15.86
C ALA A 152 -28.46 -8.83 15.20
N ALA A 153 -27.35 -8.38 15.80
CA ALA A 153 -25.99 -8.54 15.27
C ALA A 153 -25.20 -9.68 15.95
N GLU A 154 -25.77 -10.34 16.96
CA GLU A 154 -25.08 -11.41 17.68
C GLU A 154 -24.63 -12.51 16.71
N GLY A 155 -23.33 -12.81 16.69
CA GLY A 155 -22.74 -13.80 15.78
C GLY A 155 -22.19 -13.24 14.47
N TYR A 156 -22.47 -11.99 14.08
CA TYR A 156 -21.83 -11.43 12.87
C TYR A 156 -20.33 -11.26 13.09
N TRP A 157 -19.53 -11.74 12.13
CA TRP A 157 -18.07 -11.59 12.11
C TRP A 157 -17.55 -11.24 10.71
N PRO A 158 -17.66 -9.97 10.27
CA PRO A 158 -16.99 -9.51 9.05
C PRO A 158 -15.46 -9.47 9.22
N ALA A 159 -14.73 -9.85 8.18
CA ALA A 159 -13.27 -9.80 8.16
C ALA A 159 -12.71 -9.41 6.78
N PHE A 160 -11.62 -8.64 6.82
CA PHE A 160 -10.73 -8.32 5.71
C PHE A 160 -9.30 -8.54 6.20
N TRP A 161 -8.64 -9.54 5.61
CA TRP A 161 -7.42 -10.10 6.18
C TRP A 161 -6.55 -10.73 5.10
N MET A 162 -5.36 -11.17 5.51
CA MET A 162 -4.37 -11.76 4.63
C MET A 162 -3.78 -13.00 5.27
N LEU A 163 -3.49 -14.01 4.45
CA LEU A 163 -2.86 -15.25 4.89
C LEU A 163 -1.65 -15.57 4.01
N GLY A 164 -0.59 -16.08 4.64
CA GLY A 164 0.65 -16.38 3.94
C GLY A 164 0.43 -17.39 2.81
N ALA A 165 1.00 -17.11 1.63
CA ALA A 165 0.86 -17.93 0.44
C ALA A 165 1.09 -19.44 0.64
N PRO A 166 2.06 -19.89 1.48
CA PRO A 166 2.26 -21.32 1.73
C PRO A 166 1.08 -22.04 2.40
N TYR A 167 0.07 -21.33 2.88
CA TYR A 167 -1.14 -21.95 3.45
C TYR A 167 -2.04 -22.54 2.36
N ARG A 168 -2.15 -21.89 1.19
CA ARG A 168 -3.04 -22.33 0.11
C ARG A 168 -2.60 -23.70 -0.43
N GLY A 169 -3.48 -24.68 -0.33
CA GLY A 169 -3.21 -26.07 -0.70
C GLY A 169 -2.45 -26.88 0.37
N ASN A 170 -2.06 -26.26 1.49
CA ASN A 170 -1.48 -26.92 2.66
C ASN A 170 -2.52 -27.05 3.78
N TYR A 171 -3.09 -25.92 4.21
CA TYR A 171 -4.14 -25.78 5.22
C TYR A 171 -3.79 -26.25 6.64
N GLN A 172 -2.52 -26.56 6.94
CA GLN A 172 -2.09 -27.19 8.19
C GLN A 172 -0.92 -26.45 8.88
N ASN A 173 -0.48 -25.31 8.34
CA ASN A 173 0.70 -24.56 8.79
C ASN A 173 0.39 -23.21 9.45
N TRP A 174 -0.87 -22.97 9.83
CA TRP A 174 -1.25 -21.86 10.71
C TRP A 174 -0.83 -22.17 12.17
N PRO A 175 -0.38 -21.18 12.98
CA PRO A 175 -0.21 -19.76 12.66
C PRO A 175 1.18 -19.43 12.10
N GLY A 176 2.08 -20.41 12.04
CA GLY A 176 3.49 -20.19 11.66
C GLY A 176 3.69 -19.57 10.28
N VAL A 177 2.74 -19.77 9.36
CA VAL A 177 2.71 -19.18 8.01
C VAL A 177 2.40 -17.68 7.97
N GLY A 178 1.97 -17.09 9.10
CA GLY A 178 1.62 -15.68 9.18
C GLY A 178 0.21 -15.35 8.68
N GLU A 179 -0.53 -14.63 9.51
CA GLU A 179 -1.85 -14.07 9.22
C GLU A 179 -1.86 -12.59 9.63
N LEU A 180 -2.43 -11.73 8.79
CA LEU A 180 -2.54 -10.30 9.04
C LEU A 180 -4.00 -9.87 8.88
N ASP A 181 -4.68 -9.72 10.01
CA ASP A 181 -6.06 -9.26 10.08
C ASP A 181 -6.07 -7.75 10.01
N VAL A 182 -6.46 -7.21 8.86
CA VAL A 182 -6.47 -5.76 8.62
C VAL A 182 -7.71 -5.13 9.26
N MET A 183 -8.83 -5.85 9.23
CA MET A 183 -10.09 -5.47 9.86
C MET A 183 -10.85 -6.73 10.26
N GLU A 184 -11.15 -6.84 11.55
CA GLU A 184 -12.17 -7.73 12.08
C GLU A 184 -13.16 -6.95 12.94
N ASN A 185 -14.39 -7.45 13.00
CA ASN A 185 -15.41 -6.98 13.93
C ASN A 185 -16.32 -8.11 14.36
N VAL A 186 -16.92 -7.97 15.54
CA VAL A 186 -17.97 -8.88 16.00
C VAL A 186 -19.14 -8.10 16.61
N GLN A 187 -20.32 -8.73 16.62
CA GLN A 187 -21.52 -8.26 17.32
C GLN A 187 -22.05 -6.88 16.88
N GLY A 188 -21.61 -6.38 15.71
CA GLY A 188 -21.99 -5.05 15.23
C GLY A 188 -21.47 -3.92 16.14
N LEU A 189 -20.35 -4.14 16.84
CA LEU A 189 -19.76 -3.13 17.72
C LEU A 189 -19.11 -2.02 16.89
N ASN A 190 -19.18 -0.76 17.35
CA ASN A 190 -18.39 0.33 16.75
C ASN A 190 -16.91 0.22 17.16
N LYS A 191 -16.24 -0.82 16.67
CA LYS A 191 -14.83 -1.14 16.88
C LYS A 191 -14.29 -1.91 15.69
N VAL A 192 -13.03 -1.67 15.38
CA VAL A 192 -12.23 -2.52 14.51
C VAL A 192 -11.12 -3.15 15.33
N TRP A 193 -10.85 -4.43 15.07
CA TRP A 193 -9.65 -5.14 15.50
C TRP A 193 -8.70 -5.32 14.32
N ALA A 194 -7.40 -5.20 14.59
CA ALA A 194 -6.37 -5.69 13.69
C ALA A 194 -5.32 -6.47 14.48
N THR A 195 -4.84 -7.54 13.87
CA THR A 195 -4.06 -8.58 14.55
C THR A 195 -3.02 -9.17 13.62
N MET A 196 -1.87 -9.56 14.17
CA MET A 196 -0.93 -10.45 13.50
C MET A 196 -0.90 -11.78 14.26
N HIS A 197 -1.16 -12.89 13.55
CA HIS A 197 -0.93 -14.23 14.06
C HIS A 197 0.36 -14.82 13.50
N CYS A 198 1.13 -15.49 14.36
CA CYS A 198 2.44 -16.03 14.02
C CYS A 198 2.94 -17.08 15.03
N GLY A 199 4.00 -17.79 14.67
CA GLY A 199 4.66 -18.72 15.58
C GLY A 199 3.86 -20.00 15.83
N THR A 200 3.42 -20.23 17.08
CA THR A 200 2.83 -21.50 17.51
C THR A 200 1.55 -21.28 18.32
N ASN A 201 0.53 -22.09 18.04
CA ASN A 201 -0.72 -22.13 18.81
C ASN A 201 -0.81 -23.41 19.67
N PRO A 202 -1.20 -23.32 20.96
CA PRO A 202 -1.51 -22.12 21.75
C PRO A 202 -0.26 -21.43 22.32
N GLY A 203 -0.41 -20.14 22.63
CA GLY A 203 0.62 -19.29 23.22
C GLY A 203 1.67 -18.85 22.20
N GLY A 204 2.91 -19.28 22.40
CA GLY A 204 4.03 -18.85 21.55
C GLY A 204 4.33 -17.35 21.64
N PRO A 205 5.25 -16.85 20.78
CA PRO A 205 5.68 -15.45 20.80
C PRO A 205 4.58 -14.47 20.40
N CYS A 206 3.53 -14.94 19.73
CA CYS A 206 2.42 -14.12 19.25
C CYS A 206 1.16 -14.23 20.12
N ASN A 207 1.23 -14.95 21.26
CA ASN A 207 0.14 -15.12 22.22
C ASN A 207 -1.16 -15.70 21.61
N GLU A 208 -1.00 -16.80 20.89
CA GLU A 208 -2.09 -17.48 20.18
C GLU A 208 -3.10 -18.13 21.13
N THR A 209 -4.40 -18.13 20.81
CA THR A 209 -5.05 -17.62 19.60
C THR A 209 -5.41 -16.13 19.66
N THR A 210 -4.90 -15.36 20.63
CA THR A 210 -5.22 -13.92 20.71
C THR A 210 -4.48 -13.11 19.65
N GLY A 211 -3.27 -13.54 19.27
CA GLY A 211 -2.42 -12.80 18.35
C GLY A 211 -1.84 -11.52 18.95
N ILE A 212 -1.01 -10.84 18.17
CA ILE A 212 -0.49 -9.50 18.52
C ILE A 212 -1.45 -8.48 17.92
N GLY A 213 -2.52 -8.16 18.64
CA GLY A 213 -3.61 -7.33 18.15
C GLY A 213 -3.95 -6.11 19.02
N ASN A 214 -4.71 -5.18 18.45
CA ASN A 214 -5.33 -4.07 19.17
C ASN A 214 -6.69 -3.72 18.54
N SER A 215 -7.48 -2.90 19.23
CA SER A 215 -8.74 -2.37 18.71
C SER A 215 -8.92 -0.88 18.95
N THR A 216 -9.71 -0.25 18.09
CA THR A 216 -10.15 1.14 18.22
C THR A 216 -11.56 1.32 17.66
N ALA A 217 -12.26 2.38 18.04
CA ALA A 217 -13.49 2.78 17.35
C ALA A 217 -13.19 3.40 15.98
N CYS A 218 -14.12 3.31 15.03
CA CYS A 218 -13.98 4.02 13.76
C CYS A 218 -14.07 5.55 13.97
N PRO A 219 -13.19 6.34 13.32
CA PRO A 219 -13.20 7.80 13.40
C PRO A 219 -14.46 8.44 12.78
N GLY A 220 -15.02 9.45 13.43
CA GLY A 220 -16.12 10.26 12.88
C GLY A 220 -17.49 9.59 12.93
N THR A 221 -17.66 8.46 12.24
CA THR A 221 -18.89 7.66 12.18
C THR A 221 -18.67 6.25 12.71
N THR A 222 -19.75 5.51 13.00
CA THR A 222 -19.58 4.11 13.41
C THR A 222 -19.19 3.25 12.22
N CYS A 223 -18.41 2.19 12.46
CA CYS A 223 -17.98 1.26 11.41
C CYS A 223 -19.15 0.64 10.60
N GLN A 224 -20.34 0.55 11.23
CA GLN A 224 -21.58 0.05 10.63
C GLN A 224 -22.33 1.09 9.80
N SER A 225 -22.19 2.37 10.14
CA SER A 225 -23.05 3.44 9.58
C SER A 225 -22.62 3.93 8.20
N GLY A 226 -21.40 3.59 7.76
CA GLY A 226 -20.88 3.97 6.45
C GLY A 226 -19.51 3.39 6.18
N PHE A 227 -18.93 3.81 5.06
CA PHE A 227 -17.61 3.36 4.63
C PHE A 227 -16.51 3.97 5.48
N HIS A 228 -15.58 3.10 5.88
CA HIS A 228 -14.28 3.45 6.44
C HIS A 228 -13.18 2.78 5.63
N THR A 229 -11.97 3.33 5.70
CA THR A 229 -10.80 2.78 5.00
C THR A 229 -9.92 2.05 6.00
N TYR A 230 -9.69 0.76 5.78
CA TYR A 230 -8.87 -0.09 6.63
C TYR A 230 -7.60 -0.46 5.89
N THR A 231 -6.45 -0.17 6.49
CA THR A 231 -5.16 -0.27 5.81
C THR A 231 -4.16 -1.03 6.66
N MET A 232 -3.44 -1.96 6.04
CA MET A 232 -2.20 -2.50 6.56
C MET A 232 -1.04 -1.95 5.73
N GLU A 233 -0.04 -1.37 6.39
CA GLU A 233 1.25 -1.01 5.79
C GLU A 233 2.36 -1.91 6.35
N TRP A 234 2.98 -2.70 5.48
CA TRP A 234 4.15 -3.50 5.81
C TRP A 234 5.40 -2.82 5.28
N ASP A 235 6.23 -2.37 6.20
CA ASP A 235 7.41 -1.55 6.00
C ASP A 235 8.69 -2.35 6.24
N ARG A 236 9.37 -2.70 5.14
CA ARG A 236 10.69 -3.33 5.14
C ARG A 236 11.82 -2.32 4.90
N SER A 237 11.51 -1.02 4.90
CA SER A 237 12.49 0.04 4.68
C SER A 237 13.23 0.45 5.96
N VAL A 238 12.86 -0.13 7.11
CA VAL A 238 13.40 0.20 8.42
C VAL A 238 13.83 -1.06 9.16
N SER A 239 14.71 -0.90 10.16
CA SER A 239 15.12 -1.99 11.06
C SER A 239 14.85 -1.59 12.51
N PRO A 240 14.04 -2.35 13.26
CA PRO A 240 13.31 -3.56 12.83
C PRO A 240 12.22 -3.25 11.79
N GLU A 241 11.90 -4.22 10.90
CA GLU A 241 10.74 -4.14 10.00
C GLU A 241 9.45 -3.94 10.82
N ALA A 242 8.42 -3.34 10.22
CA ALA A 242 7.17 -3.04 10.92
C ALA A 242 5.93 -3.30 10.05
N ILE A 243 4.87 -3.78 10.67
CA ILE A 243 3.52 -3.87 10.11
C ILE A 243 2.63 -2.93 10.92
N ARG A 244 1.93 -2.04 10.24
CA ARG A 244 1.14 -0.96 10.83
C ARG A 244 -0.30 -1.03 10.35
N PHE A 245 -1.24 -0.92 11.26
CA PHE A 245 -2.67 -0.98 10.95
C PHE A 245 -3.35 0.37 11.19
N TYR A 246 -4.19 0.76 10.25
CA TYR A 246 -4.84 2.05 10.21
C TYR A 246 -6.34 1.90 9.97
N VAL A 247 -7.11 2.81 10.56
CA VAL A 247 -8.49 3.10 10.15
C VAL A 247 -8.59 4.58 9.82
N ASP A 248 -9.07 4.89 8.61
CA ASP A 248 -9.14 6.23 8.03
C ASP A 248 -7.83 7.02 8.14
N GLY A 249 -6.71 6.34 7.86
CA GLY A 249 -5.37 6.92 7.93
C GLY A 249 -4.83 7.14 9.36
N VAL A 250 -5.57 6.78 10.40
CA VAL A 250 -5.12 6.84 11.79
C VAL A 250 -4.51 5.49 12.20
N ASN A 251 -3.20 5.47 12.43
CA ASN A 251 -2.52 4.29 12.98
C ASN A 251 -3.01 4.03 14.41
N TYR A 252 -3.46 2.82 14.69
CA TYR A 252 -3.85 2.40 16.04
C TYR A 252 -3.13 1.14 16.52
N HIS A 253 -2.38 0.46 15.65
CA HIS A 253 -1.62 -0.72 16.01
C HIS A 253 -0.35 -0.85 15.18
N THR A 254 0.72 -1.34 15.80
CA THR A 254 2.02 -1.58 15.15
C THR A 254 2.67 -2.82 15.72
N VAL A 255 2.99 -3.77 14.85
CA VAL A 255 3.81 -4.94 15.15
C VAL A 255 5.18 -4.75 14.53
N THR A 256 6.26 -4.97 15.29
CA THR A 256 7.63 -4.85 14.78
C THR A 256 8.34 -6.19 14.85
N ALA A 257 9.26 -6.44 13.92
CA ALA A 257 10.04 -7.67 13.87
C ALA A 257 10.79 -7.98 15.17
N GLY A 258 11.10 -6.95 15.98
CA GLY A 258 11.75 -7.12 17.28
C GLY A 258 10.85 -7.64 18.40
N GLN A 259 9.54 -7.81 18.18
CA GLN A 259 8.62 -8.39 19.16
C GLN A 259 8.69 -9.92 19.24
N VAL A 260 9.24 -10.56 18.20
CA VAL A 260 9.39 -12.02 18.10
C VAL A 260 10.83 -12.37 17.69
N ASP A 261 11.21 -13.64 17.78
CA ASP A 261 12.52 -14.06 17.27
C ASP A 261 12.58 -14.00 15.73
N ALA A 262 13.80 -13.94 15.19
CA ALA A 262 14.01 -13.77 13.74
C ALA A 262 13.45 -14.92 12.90
N ALA A 263 13.43 -16.16 13.42
CA ALA A 263 12.89 -17.30 12.68
C ALA A 263 11.36 -17.24 12.64
N THR A 264 10.71 -16.87 13.74
CA THR A 264 9.26 -16.62 13.78
C THR A 264 8.86 -15.51 12.81
N TRP A 265 9.56 -14.38 12.82
CA TRP A 265 9.28 -13.30 11.87
C TRP A 265 9.47 -13.76 10.42
N ALA A 266 10.58 -14.43 10.11
CA ALA A 266 10.87 -14.91 8.76
C ALA A 266 9.83 -15.92 8.28
N ASN A 267 9.45 -16.89 9.11
CA ASN A 267 8.43 -17.90 8.77
C ASN A 267 7.06 -17.28 8.48
N ALA A 268 6.71 -16.20 9.18
CA ALA A 268 5.43 -15.52 9.01
C ALA A 268 5.43 -14.50 7.86
N THR A 269 6.59 -14.03 7.39
CA THR A 269 6.65 -12.83 6.52
C THR A 269 7.57 -12.98 5.30
N SER A 270 8.37 -14.03 5.18
CA SER A 270 9.32 -14.20 4.06
C SER A 270 8.70 -14.90 2.84
N HIS A 271 7.47 -14.52 2.48
CA HIS A 271 6.72 -15.00 1.32
C HIS A 271 5.61 -14.00 0.96
N GLY A 272 4.96 -14.24 -0.17
CA GLY A 272 3.73 -13.54 -0.56
C GLY A 272 2.55 -13.88 0.36
N PHE A 273 1.51 -13.09 0.24
CA PHE A 273 0.20 -13.27 0.87
C PHE A 273 -0.90 -13.20 -0.17
N PHE A 274 -2.03 -13.83 0.14
CA PHE A 274 -3.30 -13.58 -0.53
C PHE A 274 -4.25 -12.85 0.42
N VAL A 275 -5.20 -12.10 -0.15
CA VAL A 275 -6.23 -11.37 0.60
C VAL A 275 -7.48 -12.23 0.70
N ILE A 276 -8.20 -12.13 1.81
CA ILE A 276 -9.48 -12.78 2.07
C ILE A 276 -10.50 -11.72 2.51
N LEU A 277 -11.72 -11.85 2.01
CA LEU A 277 -12.91 -11.13 2.47
C LEU A 277 -13.99 -12.15 2.84
N ASN A 278 -14.58 -12.03 4.03
CA ASN A 278 -15.71 -12.86 4.44
C ASN A 278 -16.59 -12.17 5.47
N VAL A 279 -17.78 -12.74 5.68
CA VAL A 279 -18.59 -12.50 6.87
C VAL A 279 -18.96 -13.84 7.47
N ALA A 280 -18.23 -14.25 8.51
CA ALA A 280 -18.55 -15.45 9.25
C ALA A 280 -19.77 -15.24 10.17
N MET A 281 -20.41 -16.35 10.55
CA MET A 281 -21.52 -16.37 11.49
C MET A 281 -21.18 -17.28 12.68
N GLY A 282 -21.07 -16.70 13.87
CA GLY A 282 -20.71 -17.40 15.10
C GLY A 282 -19.21 -17.65 15.20
N GLY A 283 -18.82 -18.74 15.86
CA GLY A 283 -17.42 -19.05 16.11
C GLY A 283 -16.82 -18.40 17.36
N ALA A 284 -15.55 -18.68 17.59
CA ALA A 284 -14.86 -18.38 18.84
C ALA A 284 -14.77 -16.88 19.15
N PHE A 285 -14.63 -16.01 18.13
CA PHE A 285 -14.54 -14.57 18.35
C PHE A 285 -15.90 -13.99 18.80
N PRO A 286 -17.03 -14.16 18.07
CA PRO A 286 -18.35 -13.81 18.62
C PRO A 286 -18.63 -14.40 20.00
N ALA A 287 -18.26 -15.66 20.25
CA ALA A 287 -18.42 -16.33 21.55
C ALA A 287 -17.72 -15.60 22.71
N ALA A 288 -16.54 -15.03 22.48
CA ALA A 288 -15.83 -14.21 23.48
C ALA A 288 -16.55 -12.88 23.80
N PHE A 289 -17.51 -12.46 22.96
CA PHE A 289 -18.25 -11.21 23.08
C PHE A 289 -19.77 -11.41 23.23
N GLY A 290 -20.19 -12.57 23.75
CA GLY A 290 -21.59 -12.88 24.06
C GLY A 290 -22.22 -13.97 23.19
N GLY A 291 -21.53 -14.41 22.14
CA GLY A 291 -21.95 -15.51 21.28
C GLY A 291 -22.91 -15.10 20.17
N GLY A 292 -23.67 -16.08 19.71
CA GLY A 292 -24.50 -16.00 18.52
C GLY A 292 -23.97 -16.89 17.38
N PRO A 293 -24.74 -17.04 16.29
CA PRO A 293 -26.05 -16.43 16.08
C PRO A 293 -27.13 -17.00 17.03
N THR A 294 -28.13 -16.19 17.36
CA THR A 294 -29.31 -16.59 18.14
C THR A 294 -30.56 -16.55 17.26
N GLY A 295 -31.73 -16.88 17.83
CA GLY A 295 -33.00 -16.72 17.12
C GLY A 295 -33.37 -15.26 16.81
N ALA A 296 -32.71 -14.29 17.46
CA ALA A 296 -32.90 -12.85 17.26
C ALA A 296 -31.93 -12.25 16.24
N THR A 297 -30.86 -12.97 15.87
CA THR A 297 -29.90 -12.51 14.86
C THR A 297 -30.61 -12.32 13.52
N GLU A 298 -30.56 -11.10 13.00
CA GLU A 298 -31.17 -10.76 11.73
C GLU A 298 -30.29 -11.22 10.58
N SER A 299 -30.91 -11.66 9.48
CA SER A 299 -30.22 -12.06 8.25
C SER A 299 -30.26 -10.92 7.23
N GLY A 300 -29.33 -10.91 6.27
CA GLY A 300 -29.42 -10.06 5.09
C GLY A 300 -28.70 -8.71 5.20
N HIS A 301 -27.86 -8.53 6.22
CA HIS A 301 -27.05 -7.32 6.40
C HIS A 301 -25.66 -7.52 5.79
N PRO A 302 -25.37 -6.94 4.61
CA PRO A 302 -24.10 -7.18 3.92
C PRO A 302 -22.93 -6.43 4.55
N MET A 303 -21.74 -7.03 4.49
CA MET A 303 -20.52 -6.22 4.41
C MET A 303 -20.44 -5.66 2.98
N VAL A 304 -20.29 -4.34 2.87
CA VAL A 304 -20.26 -3.62 1.60
C VAL A 304 -18.86 -3.12 1.35
N VAL A 305 -18.20 -3.58 0.29
CA VAL A 305 -16.80 -3.27 -0.04
C VAL A 305 -16.75 -2.49 -1.35
N ASP A 306 -16.23 -1.26 -1.30
CA ASP A 306 -16.09 -0.36 -2.45
C ASP A 306 -14.89 -0.78 -3.30
N TYR A 307 -13.73 -0.99 -2.68
CA TYR A 307 -12.56 -1.52 -3.36
C TYR A 307 -11.64 -2.31 -2.44
N VAL A 308 -10.78 -3.12 -3.07
CA VAL A 308 -9.54 -3.64 -2.47
C VAL A 308 -8.37 -3.20 -3.34
N GLN A 309 -7.37 -2.55 -2.73
CA GLN A 309 -6.19 -2.04 -3.41
C GLN A 309 -4.92 -2.58 -2.74
N VAL A 310 -3.95 -2.96 -3.57
CA VAL A 310 -2.58 -3.26 -3.12
C VAL A 310 -1.64 -2.28 -3.81
N LEU A 311 -0.87 -1.56 -3.01
CA LEU A 311 0.15 -0.64 -3.47
C LEU A 311 1.51 -1.09 -2.97
N GLN A 312 2.56 -0.79 -3.73
CA GLN A 312 3.93 -0.93 -3.28
C GLN A 312 4.67 0.39 -3.43
N SER A 313 5.58 0.67 -2.51
CA SER A 313 6.59 1.72 -2.64
C SER A 313 7.95 1.06 -2.72
N SER A 314 8.77 1.50 -3.67
CA SER A 314 10.18 1.12 -3.72
C SER A 314 10.87 1.61 -2.45
N GLY A 315 11.78 0.80 -1.92
CA GLY A 315 12.66 1.28 -0.86
C GLY A 315 13.52 2.43 -1.34
N SER A 316 13.83 3.37 -0.44
CA SER A 316 14.98 4.26 -0.61
C SER A 316 16.32 3.50 -0.60
N GLY A 317 16.29 2.19 -0.37
CA GLY A 317 17.34 1.28 -0.79
C GLY A 317 17.00 0.75 -2.17
N THR A 318 17.60 1.32 -3.21
CA THR A 318 17.92 0.55 -4.40
C THR A 318 18.81 -0.60 -3.92
N THR A 319 18.21 -1.76 -3.62
CA THR A 319 18.97 -2.98 -3.83
C THR A 319 19.23 -2.97 -5.33
N PRO A 320 20.49 -2.91 -5.78
CA PRO A 320 20.78 -3.01 -7.20
C PRO A 320 20.03 -4.24 -7.72
N PRO A 321 19.38 -4.18 -8.89
CA PRO A 321 18.86 -5.39 -9.51
C PRO A 321 20.01 -6.42 -9.53
N PRO A 322 19.71 -7.72 -9.40
CA PRO A 322 20.73 -8.76 -9.45
C PRO A 322 21.70 -8.49 -10.60
N SER A 323 23.00 -8.52 -10.32
CA SER A 323 24.01 -8.28 -11.33
C SER A 323 23.77 -9.19 -12.54
N GLY A 324 23.71 -8.61 -13.74
CA GLY A 324 23.63 -9.36 -14.99
C GLY A 324 22.24 -9.59 -15.59
N ASN A 325 21.17 -8.88 -15.18
CA ASN A 325 19.86 -9.00 -15.83
C ASN A 325 19.14 -7.64 -15.97
N ARG A 326 19.80 -6.68 -16.63
CA ARG A 326 19.27 -5.32 -16.86
C ARG A 326 18.73 -5.21 -18.28
N ASP A 327 17.53 -4.70 -18.45
CA ASP A 327 17.00 -4.33 -19.77
C ASP A 327 17.55 -2.96 -20.19
N ALA A 328 18.18 -2.87 -21.37
CA ALA A 328 18.73 -1.63 -21.90
C ALA A 328 17.66 -0.56 -22.15
N TYR A 329 16.42 -0.96 -22.43
CA TYR A 329 15.32 -0.07 -22.83
C TYR A 329 14.47 0.43 -21.66
N SER A 330 14.82 0.02 -20.45
CA SER A 330 14.23 0.49 -19.19
C SER A 330 15.23 1.39 -18.46
N ALA A 331 14.75 2.33 -17.64
CA ALA A 331 15.62 3.22 -16.88
C ALA A 331 16.53 2.44 -15.91
N ILE A 332 17.84 2.48 -16.16
CA ILE A 332 18.89 1.95 -15.30
C ILE A 332 19.30 3.04 -14.32
N GLN A 333 19.01 2.83 -13.03
CA GLN A 333 19.39 3.74 -11.95
C GLN A 333 20.91 3.85 -11.86
N ALA A 334 21.46 5.06 -11.84
CA ALA A 334 22.89 5.26 -11.96
C ALA A 334 23.65 4.82 -10.69
N GLU A 335 23.05 4.95 -9.51
CA GLU A 335 23.53 4.43 -8.24
C GLU A 335 23.55 2.89 -8.17
N SER A 336 22.91 2.21 -9.11
CA SER A 336 22.84 0.75 -9.14
C SER A 336 24.09 0.09 -9.74
N TYR A 337 25.25 0.75 -9.77
CA TYR A 337 26.48 0.23 -10.37
C TYR A 337 26.98 -1.05 -9.67
N ASP A 338 27.60 -1.93 -10.46
CA ASP A 338 28.29 -3.14 -10.01
C ASP A 338 29.74 -2.86 -9.54
N SER A 339 30.35 -1.79 -10.04
CA SER A 339 31.68 -1.31 -9.63
C SER A 339 31.85 0.16 -10.04
N GLN A 340 32.70 0.91 -9.34
CA GLN A 340 32.94 2.32 -9.64
C GLN A 340 34.35 2.77 -9.22
N SER A 341 34.76 3.94 -9.72
CA SER A 341 35.85 4.72 -9.13
C SER A 341 35.49 6.21 -9.12
N GLY A 342 35.70 6.87 -7.98
CA GLY A 342 35.51 8.31 -7.79
C GLY A 342 34.06 8.77 -7.66
N VAL A 343 33.11 7.84 -7.63
CA VAL A 343 31.68 8.13 -7.57
C VAL A 343 31.20 8.24 -6.11
N SER A 344 30.34 9.21 -5.84
CA SER A 344 29.55 9.28 -4.60
C SER A 344 28.05 9.14 -4.91
N THR A 345 27.25 8.74 -3.93
CA THR A 345 25.79 8.72 -4.07
C THR A 345 25.17 9.74 -3.12
N GLU A 346 24.21 10.53 -3.61
CA GLU A 346 23.44 11.48 -2.81
C GLU A 346 21.93 11.35 -3.09
N SER A 347 21.09 11.96 -2.25
CA SER A 347 19.65 11.93 -2.47
C SER A 347 19.24 12.89 -3.58
N THR A 348 18.52 12.37 -4.57
CA THR A 348 18.05 13.19 -5.68
C THR A 348 16.75 13.92 -5.33
N THR A 349 16.62 15.16 -5.81
CA THR A 349 15.36 15.89 -5.82
C THR A 349 14.59 15.74 -7.14
N ASP A 350 15.08 14.91 -8.06
CA ASP A 350 14.40 14.65 -9.32
C ASP A 350 13.03 13.98 -9.11
N THR A 351 12.21 14.02 -10.16
CA THR A 351 10.94 13.29 -10.16
C THR A 351 11.21 11.79 -10.07
N GLY A 352 10.61 11.14 -9.08
CA GLY A 352 10.85 9.73 -8.75
C GLY A 352 11.64 9.53 -7.45
N GLY A 353 12.34 10.57 -6.97
CA GLY A 353 13.22 10.46 -5.80
C GLY A 353 14.31 9.41 -6.02
N GLY A 354 14.85 8.87 -4.93
CA GLY A 354 15.95 7.90 -4.97
C GLY A 354 17.31 8.53 -4.68
N GLN A 355 18.36 7.92 -5.22
CA GLN A 355 19.71 8.45 -5.13
C GLN A 355 20.20 8.81 -6.54
N ASP A 356 21.22 9.65 -6.63
CA ASP A 356 21.94 9.90 -7.87
C ASP A 356 23.44 9.72 -7.68
N LEU A 357 24.18 9.56 -8.77
CA LEU A 357 25.62 9.67 -8.76
C LEU A 357 26.03 11.13 -8.73
N GLY A 358 26.73 11.52 -7.68
CA GLY A 358 27.24 12.87 -7.49
C GLY A 358 28.77 12.92 -7.41
N SER A 359 29.29 14.15 -7.43
CA SER A 359 30.73 14.46 -7.42
C SER A 359 31.52 13.82 -8.56
N LEU A 360 30.93 13.74 -9.76
CA LEU A 360 31.59 13.12 -10.92
C LEU A 360 32.51 14.13 -11.61
N ALA A 361 33.80 13.78 -11.66
CA ALA A 361 34.88 14.53 -12.24
C ALA A 361 35.63 13.74 -13.32
N ASN A 362 36.66 14.35 -13.89
CA ASN A 362 37.48 13.71 -14.91
C ASN A 362 38.19 12.44 -14.39
N GLY A 363 37.91 11.30 -15.02
CA GLY A 363 38.53 10.01 -14.72
C GLY A 363 37.62 9.05 -13.95
N ASP A 364 36.47 9.53 -13.49
CA ASP A 364 35.50 8.72 -12.75
C ASP A 364 34.73 7.79 -13.69
N TRP A 365 34.19 6.71 -13.13
CA TRP A 365 33.41 5.75 -13.90
C TRP A 365 32.51 4.87 -13.02
N ALA A 366 31.46 4.35 -13.64
CA ALA A 366 30.55 3.36 -13.07
C ALA A 366 30.30 2.21 -14.08
N LEU A 367 30.31 0.97 -13.60
CA LEU A 367 30.08 -0.27 -14.36
C LEU A 367 28.70 -0.84 -14.05
N TYR A 368 27.98 -1.28 -15.07
CA TYR A 368 26.70 -1.97 -15.01
C TYR A 368 26.80 -3.27 -15.80
N LYS A 369 26.76 -4.40 -15.11
CA LYS A 369 26.99 -5.71 -15.73
C LYS A 369 25.73 -6.27 -16.39
N GLY A 370 25.93 -6.95 -17.52
CA GLY A 370 24.90 -7.69 -18.25
C GLY A 370 23.66 -6.88 -18.59
N VAL A 371 23.84 -5.76 -19.28
CA VAL A 371 22.78 -4.97 -19.89
C VAL A 371 22.39 -5.62 -21.22
N ASP A 372 21.13 -6.03 -21.34
CA ASP A 372 20.56 -6.71 -22.51
C ASP A 372 19.93 -5.71 -23.47
N PHE A 373 20.54 -5.55 -24.64
CA PHE A 373 20.07 -4.74 -25.75
C PHE A 373 19.18 -5.55 -26.72
N GLY A 374 18.98 -6.85 -26.50
CA GLY A 374 18.17 -7.70 -27.35
C GLY A 374 18.70 -7.78 -28.79
N SER A 375 17.81 -8.10 -29.75
CA SER A 375 18.18 -8.29 -31.16
C SER A 375 17.95 -7.06 -32.05
N THR A 376 17.12 -6.12 -31.60
CA THR A 376 16.93 -4.82 -32.28
C THR A 376 18.02 -3.87 -31.80
N ALA A 377 18.69 -3.17 -32.70
CA ALA A 377 19.79 -2.30 -32.30
C ALA A 377 19.29 -1.08 -31.52
N ALA A 378 19.96 -0.76 -30.42
CA ALA A 378 19.89 0.56 -29.81
C ALA A 378 20.78 1.53 -30.60
N THR A 379 20.25 2.71 -30.92
CA THR A 379 21.00 3.80 -31.58
C THR A 379 20.94 5.13 -30.81
N GLN A 380 20.19 5.17 -29.72
CA GLN A 380 20.12 6.28 -28.77
C GLN A 380 20.58 5.86 -27.38
N PHE A 381 21.21 6.80 -26.68
CA PHE A 381 21.49 6.77 -25.25
C PHE A 381 20.86 8.01 -24.61
N HIS A 382 20.10 7.84 -23.53
CA HIS A 382 19.59 8.95 -22.74
C HIS A 382 20.14 8.87 -21.33
N ALA A 383 20.53 10.00 -20.78
CA ALA A 383 20.85 10.10 -19.36
C ALA A 383 20.12 11.28 -18.74
N ARG A 384 19.57 11.05 -17.54
CA ARG A 384 18.99 12.06 -16.69
C ARG A 384 20.08 12.64 -15.80
N VAL A 385 20.48 13.87 -16.10
CA VAL A 385 21.66 14.50 -15.53
C VAL A 385 21.37 15.89 -15.00
N ALA A 386 22.14 16.30 -14.01
CA ALA A 386 22.17 17.65 -13.47
C ALA A 386 23.61 18.15 -13.38
N SER A 387 23.81 19.46 -13.40
CA SER A 387 25.12 20.08 -13.26
C SER A 387 24.96 21.47 -12.68
N GLY A 388 25.67 21.73 -11.58
CA GLY A 388 25.87 23.07 -11.03
C GLY A 388 27.28 23.61 -11.30
N ALA A 389 27.93 23.11 -12.37
CA ALA A 389 29.31 23.43 -12.67
C ALA A 389 29.50 24.93 -12.95
N ALA A 390 30.61 25.50 -12.47
CA ALA A 390 30.93 26.91 -12.70
C ALA A 390 31.16 27.20 -14.19
N GLY A 391 31.01 28.47 -14.58
CA GLY A 391 31.26 28.91 -15.96
C GLY A 391 32.63 28.48 -16.48
N GLY A 392 32.65 27.81 -17.64
CA GLY A 392 33.87 27.28 -18.26
C GLY A 392 34.21 25.83 -17.87
N VAL A 393 33.48 25.22 -16.94
CA VAL A 393 33.57 23.79 -16.61
C VAL A 393 32.54 23.01 -17.43
N SER A 394 33.01 21.97 -18.13
CA SER A 394 32.18 21.04 -18.89
C SER A 394 32.92 19.73 -19.07
N GLY A 395 32.22 18.67 -19.45
CA GLY A 395 32.81 17.36 -19.72
C GLY A 395 31.91 16.49 -20.57
N LEU A 396 32.38 15.29 -20.85
CA LEU A 396 31.69 14.25 -21.60
C LEU A 396 31.20 13.17 -20.65
N VAL A 397 29.94 12.79 -20.81
CA VAL A 397 29.40 11.52 -20.32
C VAL A 397 29.47 10.55 -21.48
N GLU A 398 30.27 9.49 -21.33
CA GLU A 398 30.57 8.54 -22.39
C GLU A 398 30.07 7.14 -22.03
N VAL A 399 29.54 6.42 -23.02
CA VAL A 399 29.15 5.01 -22.88
C VAL A 399 30.21 4.14 -23.54
N ARG A 400 30.75 3.15 -22.82
CA ARG A 400 31.69 2.14 -23.34
C ARG A 400 31.14 0.74 -23.04
N LEU A 401 31.38 -0.21 -23.93
CA LEU A 401 30.93 -1.59 -23.78
C LEU A 401 32.10 -2.52 -23.46
N ASP A 402 31.87 -3.49 -22.57
CA ASP A 402 32.69 -4.63 -22.15
C ASP A 402 34.04 -4.30 -21.49
N SER A 403 34.60 -3.12 -21.74
CA SER A 403 35.83 -2.63 -21.12
C SER A 403 35.88 -1.12 -21.11
N ARG A 404 36.29 -0.57 -19.96
CA ARG A 404 36.57 0.87 -19.79
C ARG A 404 37.64 1.41 -20.77
N SER A 405 38.49 0.53 -21.31
CA SER A 405 39.52 0.91 -22.28
C SER A 405 39.06 0.89 -23.75
N ASN A 406 37.85 0.36 -24.03
CA ASN A 406 37.29 0.38 -25.38
C ASN A 406 36.87 1.79 -25.78
N ALA A 407 36.83 2.07 -27.09
CA ALA A 407 36.31 3.35 -27.59
C ALA A 407 34.84 3.55 -27.17
N PRO A 408 34.40 4.78 -26.87
CA PRO A 408 32.99 5.04 -26.58
C PRO A 408 32.11 4.67 -27.79
N VAL A 409 30.97 4.05 -27.52
CA VAL A 409 29.93 3.83 -28.54
C VAL A 409 29.14 5.10 -28.81
N GLY A 410 29.10 6.03 -27.84
CA GLY A 410 28.66 7.41 -28.01
C GLY A 410 28.85 8.22 -26.73
N SER A 411 28.55 9.51 -26.82
CA SER A 411 28.69 10.46 -25.71
C SER A 411 27.88 11.73 -25.95
N PHE A 412 27.65 12.49 -24.88
CA PHE A 412 27.21 13.87 -24.95
C PHE A 412 28.07 14.77 -24.07
N ALA A 413 28.14 16.05 -24.43
CA ALA A 413 28.76 17.08 -23.61
C ALA A 413 27.75 17.69 -22.65
N LEU A 414 28.17 17.93 -21.41
CA LEU A 414 27.36 18.60 -20.40
C LEU A 414 28.15 19.77 -19.78
N ALA A 415 27.43 20.87 -19.58
CA ALA A 415 27.81 22.01 -18.77
C ALA A 415 26.66 22.31 -17.80
N ASP A 416 26.68 23.47 -17.15
CA ASP A 416 25.66 23.89 -16.18
C ASP A 416 24.21 23.67 -16.68
N THR A 417 23.42 22.94 -15.90
CA THR A 417 21.98 22.75 -16.15
C THR A 417 21.12 23.74 -15.36
N GLY A 418 21.74 24.55 -14.50
CA GLY A 418 21.10 25.46 -13.57
C GLY A 418 21.14 24.99 -12.11
N GLY A 419 22.04 24.05 -11.77
CA GLY A 419 22.23 23.53 -10.41
C GLY A 419 22.40 22.01 -10.34
N TRP A 420 23.05 21.55 -9.26
CA TRP A 420 23.38 20.12 -9.01
C TRP A 420 22.17 19.19 -8.89
N GLN A 421 20.98 19.76 -8.73
CA GLN A 421 19.72 19.04 -8.61
C GLN A 421 18.66 19.59 -9.61
N THR A 422 19.14 20.25 -10.68
CA THR A 422 18.30 20.77 -11.78
C THR A 422 18.39 19.83 -12.97
N TRP A 423 17.50 18.85 -13.00
CA TRP A 423 17.59 17.66 -13.84
C TRP A 423 17.09 17.85 -15.28
N LYS A 424 17.87 17.36 -16.25
CA LYS A 424 17.54 17.32 -17.69
C LYS A 424 17.84 15.94 -18.26
N THR A 425 17.05 15.51 -19.23
CA THR A 425 17.32 14.27 -19.98
C THR A 425 18.06 14.66 -21.26
N ILE A 426 19.28 14.16 -21.43
CA ILE A 426 20.15 14.49 -22.56
C ILE A 426 20.29 13.25 -23.46
N PRO A 427 19.89 13.34 -24.74
CA PRO A 427 20.11 12.27 -25.71
C PRO A 427 21.52 12.32 -26.32
N ALA A 428 22.01 11.16 -26.74
CA ALA A 428 23.18 11.01 -27.59
C ALA A 428 22.96 9.88 -28.61
N ASN A 429 23.41 10.11 -29.84
CA ASN A 429 23.51 9.04 -30.83
C ASN A 429 24.63 8.08 -30.42
N ILE A 430 24.39 6.78 -30.54
CA ILE A 430 25.39 5.73 -30.33
C ILE A 430 25.56 4.88 -31.59
N SER A 431 26.72 4.25 -31.71
CA SER A 431 26.92 3.15 -32.66
C SER A 431 25.91 2.03 -32.35
N PRO A 432 25.29 1.38 -33.35
CA PRO A 432 24.29 0.33 -33.12
C PRO A 432 24.76 -0.77 -32.16
N VAL A 433 24.00 -1.05 -31.10
CA VAL A 433 24.31 -2.08 -30.09
C VAL A 433 23.20 -3.12 -30.01
N THR A 434 23.57 -4.40 -29.97
CA THR A 434 22.66 -5.55 -29.78
C THR A 434 23.32 -6.58 -28.88
N GLY A 435 22.54 -7.47 -28.27
CA GLY A 435 23.03 -8.52 -27.39
C GLY A 435 23.26 -8.01 -25.97
N THR A 436 23.97 -8.79 -25.16
CA THR A 436 24.21 -8.47 -23.75
C THR A 436 25.65 -7.98 -23.55
N HIS A 437 25.81 -6.82 -22.91
CA HIS A 437 27.11 -6.19 -22.69
C HIS A 437 27.27 -5.69 -21.26
N ASP A 438 28.52 -5.61 -20.80
CA ASP A 438 28.84 -4.82 -19.61
C ASP A 438 28.95 -3.34 -20.03
N VAL A 439 28.16 -2.47 -19.43
CA VAL A 439 28.12 -1.04 -19.77
C VAL A 439 28.95 -0.25 -18.77
N TYR A 440 29.84 0.60 -19.27
CA TYR A 440 30.57 1.59 -18.48
C TYR A 440 30.06 2.99 -18.83
N LEU A 441 29.69 3.76 -17.82
CA LEU A 441 29.66 5.21 -17.90
C LEU A 441 31.03 5.74 -17.47
N THR A 442 31.66 6.54 -18.33
CA THR A 442 32.94 7.20 -18.03
C THR A 442 32.83 8.71 -18.19
N PHE A 443 33.54 9.43 -17.33
CA PHE A 443 33.46 10.89 -17.25
C PHE A 443 34.81 11.51 -17.64
N THR A 444 34.82 12.30 -18.70
CA THR A 444 36.04 12.94 -19.24
C THR A 444 35.89 14.46 -19.26
N SER A 445 36.81 15.19 -18.66
CA SER A 445 36.85 16.65 -18.70
C SER A 445 38.29 17.17 -18.83
N GLY A 446 38.44 18.33 -19.46
CA GLY A 446 39.71 19.05 -19.49
C GLY A 446 40.06 19.72 -18.15
N GLN A 447 39.19 19.62 -17.14
CA GLN A 447 39.35 20.24 -15.82
C GLN A 447 39.17 19.20 -14.70
N PRO A 448 39.78 19.43 -13.52
CA PRO A 448 39.68 18.50 -12.39
C PRO A 448 38.41 18.66 -11.55
N ALA A 449 37.58 19.67 -11.82
CA ALA A 449 36.37 19.93 -11.06
C ALA A 449 35.22 18.99 -11.46
N ASP A 450 34.37 18.66 -10.49
CA ASP A 450 33.11 17.95 -10.71
C ASP A 450 32.26 18.71 -11.72
N PHE A 451 31.58 17.99 -12.62
CA PHE A 451 30.80 18.63 -13.69
C PHE A 451 29.43 18.02 -13.93
N VAL A 452 29.11 16.86 -13.35
CA VAL A 452 27.84 16.16 -13.61
C VAL A 452 27.37 15.35 -12.41
N ASN A 453 26.05 15.32 -12.22
CA ASN A 453 25.35 14.26 -11.50
C ASN A 453 24.52 13.44 -12.49
N VAL A 454 24.37 12.13 -12.24
CA VAL A 454 23.56 11.22 -13.08
C VAL A 454 22.55 10.50 -12.20
N ASN A 455 21.26 10.64 -12.50
CA ASN A 455 20.18 9.96 -11.79
C ASN A 455 19.92 8.57 -12.39
N TRP A 456 19.63 8.51 -13.69
CA TRP A 456 19.43 7.26 -14.41
C TRP A 456 19.83 7.39 -15.87
N PHE A 457 19.94 6.28 -16.58
CA PHE A 457 20.13 6.23 -18.03
C PHE A 457 19.38 5.08 -18.67
N ASP A 458 19.07 5.20 -19.96
CA ASP A 458 18.48 4.14 -20.78
C ASP A 458 19.00 4.20 -22.21
N PHE A 459 18.56 3.24 -23.02
CA PHE A 459 18.85 3.16 -24.44
C PHE A 459 17.56 3.11 -25.26
N GLY A 460 17.65 3.57 -26.51
CA GLY A 460 16.51 3.62 -27.43
C GLY A 460 16.93 3.29 -28.86
N HIS A 461 15.93 3.12 -29.72
CA HIS A 461 16.12 2.80 -31.14
C HIS A 461 16.45 4.01 -32.00
#